data_AF-A0A6J4T7U8-F1
#
_entry.id   AF-A0A6J4T7U8-F1
#
_cell.length_a   1.000
_cell.length_b   1.000
_cell.length_c   1.000
_cell.angle_alpha   90.00
_cell.angle_beta   90.00
_cell.angle_gamma   90.00
#
_symmetry.space_group_name_H-M   'P 1'
#
loop_
_entity.id
_entity.type
_entity.pdbx_description
1 polymer ?
#
loop_
_entity_poly.entity_id
_entity_poly.type
_entity_poly.pdbx_seq_one_letter_code
_entity_poly.pdbx_strand_id
1 'polypeptide(L)'
;MGQALIRNLDDELLADFRWAAEQNRRSLEAELREALRRARPMTPERREAALARFAAIRAMTPDVMQTPSEALVREMRDGDDC
;
A
#
# COMPACT_ATOMS: atom_id res chain seq x y z
N MET A 1 -5.61 23.91 1.37
CA MET A 1 -4.24 23.72 0.83
C MET A 1 -3.29 23.67 2.00
N GLY A 2 -2.40 22.69 2.05
CA GLY A 2 -1.35 22.59 3.06
C GLY A 2 0.01 22.58 2.37
N GLN A 3 0.99 23.27 2.94
CA GLN A 3 2.36 23.35 2.43
C GLN A 3 3.32 22.91 3.55
N ALA A 4 4.31 22.10 3.21
CA ALA A 4 5.40 21.72 4.09
C ALA A 4 6.72 22.08 3.42
N LEU A 5 7.61 22.76 4.14
CA LEU A 5 8.97 23.06 3.71
C LEU A 5 9.92 22.11 4.43
N ILE A 6 10.61 21.27 3.66
CA ILE A 6 11.64 20.36 4.20
C ILE A 6 12.99 21.03 3.94
N ARG A 7 13.72 21.32 5.02
CA ARG A 7 15.06 21.92 4.97
C ARG A 7 16.11 20.85 5.30
N ASN A 8 17.36 21.12 4.93
CA ASN A 8 18.50 20.23 5.18
C ASN A 8 18.28 18.82 4.62
N LEU A 9 17.79 18.77 3.38
CA LEU A 9 17.68 17.53 2.63
C LEU A 9 19.06 17.18 2.08
N ASP A 10 19.43 15.91 2.18
CA ASP A 10 20.65 15.41 1.57
C ASP A 10 20.56 15.55 0.04
N ASP A 11 21.61 16.08 -0.57
CA ASP A 11 21.69 16.28 -2.02
C ASP A 11 21.70 14.94 -2.76
N GLU A 12 22.27 13.89 -2.16
CA GLU A 12 22.25 12.54 -2.71
C GLU A 12 20.81 12.00 -2.73
N LEU A 13 20.06 12.19 -1.64
CA LEU A 13 18.66 11.81 -1.55
C LEU A 13 17.80 12.55 -2.59
N LEU A 14 18.09 13.85 -2.81
CA LEU A 14 17.38 14.64 -3.81
C LEU A 14 17.67 14.13 -5.24
N ALA A 15 18.89 13.69 -5.51
CA ALA A 15 19.28 13.12 -6.79
C ALA A 15 18.53 11.80 -7.07
N ASP A 16 18.44 10.91 -6.08
CA ASP A 16 17.70 9.65 -6.19
C ASP A 16 16.22 9.88 -6.51
N PHE A 17 15.58 10.82 -5.81
CA PHE A 17 14.17 11.16 -6.07
C PHE A 17 13.97 11.82 -7.44
N ARG A 18 14.96 12.58 -7.93
CA ARG A 18 14.92 13.16 -9.27
C ARG A 18 14.98 12.06 -10.33
N TRP A 19 15.90 11.11 -10.17
CA TRP A 19 15.98 9.94 -11.05
C TRP A 19 14.66 9.14 -11.03
N ALA A 20 14.11 8.86 -9.85
CA ALA A 20 12.84 8.15 -9.71
C ALA A 20 11.67 8.91 -10.37
N ALA A 21 11.63 10.24 -10.26
CA ALA A 21 10.61 11.07 -10.89
C ALA A 21 10.69 10.99 -12.43
N GLU A 22 11.90 11.01 -13.00
CA GLU A 22 12.12 10.84 -14.44
C GLU A 22 11.66 9.46 -14.92
N GLN A 23 12.02 8.39 -14.20
CA GLN A 23 11.57 7.02 -14.52
C GLN A 23 10.04 6.89 -14.49
N ASN A 24 9.39 7.53 -13.51
CA ASN A 24 7.94 7.51 -13.37
C ASN A 24 7.23 8.53 -14.29
N ARG A 25 7.96 9.31 -15.08
CA ARG A 25 7.45 10.39 -15.95
C ARG A 25 6.59 11.40 -15.16
N ARG A 26 7.06 11.78 -13.98
CA ARG A 26 6.39 12.71 -13.06
C ARG A 26 7.31 13.86 -12.68
N SER A 27 6.75 14.95 -12.17
CA SER A 27 7.55 15.99 -11.53
C SER A 27 8.09 15.49 -10.19
N LEU A 28 9.23 16.03 -9.76
CA LEU A 28 9.81 15.72 -8.45
C LEU A 28 8.81 15.94 -7.31
N GLU A 29 8.05 17.03 -7.36
CA GLU A 29 7.00 17.32 -6.38
C GLU A 29 5.89 16.25 -6.37
N ALA A 30 5.49 15.77 -7.55
CA ALA A 30 4.50 14.70 -7.65
C ALA A 30 5.03 13.38 -7.09
N GLU A 31 6.29 13.04 -7.35
CA GLU A 31 6.92 11.84 -6.80
C GLU A 31 7.03 11.91 -5.28
N LEU A 32 7.48 13.04 -4.72
CA LEU A 32 7.54 13.26 -3.27
C LEU A 32 6.15 13.18 -2.62
N ARG A 33 5.13 13.74 -3.29
CA ARG A 33 3.74 13.63 -2.82
C ARG A 33 3.28 12.17 -2.77
N GLU A 34 3.59 11.37 -3.79
CA GLU A 34 3.27 9.95 -3.79
C GLU A 34 4.07 9.19 -2.73
N ALA A 35 5.35 9.50 -2.54
CA ALA A 35 6.16 8.92 -1.48
C ALA A 35 5.56 9.17 -0.09
N LEU A 36 5.12 10.41 0.19
CA LEU A 36 4.43 10.75 1.44
C LEU A 36 3.07 10.05 1.58
N ARG A 37 2.34 9.84 0.49
CA ARG A 37 1.08 9.08 0.51
C ARG A 37 1.30 7.61 0.80
N ARG A 38 2.35 7.01 0.23
CA ARG A 38 2.74 5.61 0.46
C ARG A 38 3.25 5.40 1.89
N ALA A 39 4.07 6.33 2.39
CA ALA A 39 4.59 6.32 3.75
C ALA A 39 3.57 6.81 4.79
N ARG A 40 2.32 7.06 4.39
CA ARG A 40 1.30 7.62 5.28
C ARG A 40 1.10 6.66 6.46
N PRO A 41 1.31 7.10 7.70
CA PRO A 41 1.23 6.22 8.84
C PRO A 41 -0.18 5.66 9.00
N MET A 42 -0.24 4.38 9.39
CA MET A 42 -1.46 3.67 9.74
C MET A 42 -1.88 4.14 11.14
N THR A 43 -2.80 5.08 11.21
CA THR A 43 -3.33 5.55 12.50
C THR A 43 -4.33 4.52 13.05
N PRO A 44 -4.53 4.45 14.38
CA PRO A 44 -5.51 3.55 14.99
C PRO A 44 -6.90 3.68 14.35
N GLU A 45 -7.34 4.91 14.07
CA GLU A 45 -8.65 5.20 13.48
C GLU A 45 -8.76 4.65 12.05
N ARG A 46 -7.67 4.72 11.26
CA ARG A 46 -7.66 4.12 9.91
C ARG A 46 -7.67 2.60 9.96
N ARG A 47 -7.00 2.01 10.95
CA ARG A 47 -7.02 0.56 11.14
C ARG A 47 -8.44 0.11 11.50
N GLU A 48 -9.11 0.80 12.42
CA GLU A 48 -10.51 0.52 12.79
C GLU A 48 -11.44 0.70 11.59
N ALA A 49 -11.30 1.77 10.81
CA ALA A 49 -12.08 1.98 9.60
C ALA A 49 -11.85 0.86 8.55
N ALA A 50 -10.61 0.38 8.41
CA ALA A 50 -10.30 -0.76 7.54
C ALA A 50 -10.96 -2.05 8.04
N LEU A 51 -10.88 -2.33 9.35
CA LEU A 51 -11.53 -3.50 9.97
C LEU A 51 -13.05 -3.45 9.81
N ALA A 52 -13.68 -2.29 10.01
CA ALA A 52 -15.11 -2.08 9.78
C ALA A 52 -15.50 -2.35 8.33
N ARG A 53 -14.68 -1.89 7.37
CA ARG A 53 -14.89 -2.18 5.95
C ARG A 53 -14.78 -3.67 5.64
N PHE A 54 -13.79 -4.37 6.20
CA PHE A 54 -13.68 -5.82 6.03
C PHE A 54 -14.85 -6.58 6.65
N ALA A 55 -15.33 -6.15 7.81
CA ALA A 55 -16.52 -6.72 8.44
C ALA A 55 -17.76 -6.54 7.56
N ALA A 56 -17.94 -5.36 6.95
CA ALA A 56 -19.03 -5.10 6.01
C ALA A 56 -18.96 -6.00 4.77
N ILE A 57 -17.77 -6.17 4.18
CA ILE A 57 -17.57 -7.08 3.03
C ILE A 57 -17.91 -8.51 3.41
N ARG A 58 -17.46 -8.99 4.58
CA ARG A 58 -17.81 -10.33 5.09
C ARG A 58 -19.33 -10.49 5.27
N ALA A 59 -20.01 -9.45 5.74
CA ALA A 59 -21.46 -9.45 5.90
C ALA A 59 -22.21 -9.49 4.56
N MET A 60 -21.59 -9.12 3.43
CA MET A 60 -22.19 -9.25 2.10
C MET A 60 -22.20 -10.69 1.57
N THR A 61 -21.42 -11.59 2.19
CA THR A 61 -21.37 -13.01 1.83
C THR A 61 -21.66 -13.87 3.05
N PRO A 62 -22.87 -13.75 3.64
CA PRO A 62 -23.24 -14.58 4.76
C PRO A 62 -23.38 -16.03 4.28
N ASP A 63 -22.92 -16.97 5.11
CA ASP A 63 -23.22 -18.40 5.00
C ASP A 63 -22.66 -19.16 3.78
N VAL A 64 -21.68 -18.58 3.08
CA VAL A 64 -20.92 -19.31 2.05
C VAL A 64 -19.72 -19.97 2.72
N MET A 65 -19.62 -21.29 2.62
CA MET A 65 -18.43 -22.04 3.03
C MET A 65 -17.21 -21.48 2.29
N GLN A 66 -16.34 -20.76 3.01
CA GLN A 66 -15.08 -20.26 2.48
C GLN A 66 -13.99 -21.28 2.79
N THR A 67 -13.30 -21.77 1.76
CA THR A 67 -12.08 -22.55 1.96
C THR A 67 -10.99 -21.62 2.52
N PRO A 68 -10.32 -21.95 3.64
CA PRO A 68 -9.21 -21.16 4.15
C PRO A 68 -8.15 -20.98 3.07
N SER A 69 -7.65 -19.75 2.91
CA SER A 69 -6.66 -19.44 1.87
C SER A 69 -5.37 -20.24 2.05
N GLU A 70 -5.02 -20.64 3.29
CA GLU A 70 -3.85 -21.46 3.57
C GLU A 70 -3.96 -22.85 2.95
N ALA A 71 -5.18 -23.40 2.85
CA ALA A 71 -5.41 -24.70 2.20
C ALA A 71 -5.18 -24.60 0.68
N LEU A 72 -5.73 -23.56 0.05
CA LEU A 72 -5.54 -23.30 -1.39
C LEU A 72 -4.07 -23.03 -1.75
N VAL A 73 -3.34 -22.29 -0.89
CA VAL A 73 -1.91 -22.01 -1.09
C VAL A 73 -1.07 -23.27 -0.93
N ARG A 74 -1.41 -24.15 0.03
CA ARG A 74 -0.76 -25.46 0.17
C ARG A 74 -1.06 -26.36 -1.02
N GLU A 75 -2.30 -26.43 -1.48
CA GLU A 75 -2.66 -27.20 -2.68
C GLU A 75 -1.88 -26.73 -3.92
N MET A 76 -1.71 -25.42 -4.13
CA MET A 76 -0.89 -24.90 -5.24
C MET A 76 0.62 -25.14 -5.07
N ARG A 77 1.12 -25.20 -3.82
CA ARG A 77 2.55 -25.38 -3.53
C ARG A 77 2.97 -26.84 -3.54
N ASP A 78 2.11 -27.69 -2.99
CA ASP A 78 2.36 -29.11 -2.72
C ASP A 78 1.66 -30.02 -3.76
N GLY A 79 0.80 -29.44 -4.62
CA GLY A 79 0.20 -30.12 -5.76
C GLY A 79 1.20 -30.29 -6.90
N ASP A 80 1.84 -31.46 -6.92
CA ASP A 80 2.44 -32.05 -8.12
C ASP A 80 1.32 -32.46 -9.10
N ASP A 81 1.09 -31.68 -10.16
CA ASP A 81 0.61 -32.07 -11.51
C ASP A 81 0.41 -30.76 -12.33
N CYS A 82 1.21 -30.40 -13.34
CA CYS A 82 1.89 -31.15 -14.40
C CYS A 82 3.30 -30.62 -14.69
#